data_AF-A0A1S2VME5-F1
#
_entry.id   AF-A0A1S2VME5-F1
#
_cell.length_a   1.000
_cell.length_b   1.000
_cell.length_c   1.000
_cell.angle_alpha   90.00
_cell.angle_beta   90.00
_cell.angle_gamma   90.00
#
_symmetry.space_group_name_H-M   'P 1'
#
loop_
_entity.id
_entity.type
_entity.pdbx_description
1 polymer ?
#
loop_
_entity_poly.entity_id
_entity_poly.type
_entity_poly.pdbx_seq_one_letter_code
_entity_poly.pdbx_strand_id
1 'polypeptide(L)'
;MLSFDADNVSGRKNTMKRVVWLFLMGSLQACAPQISTSVNKLYPPLAEHDVVVVFDENESYDSTLAERIGEVNVLEGSLSLGCSFDDVKNLARNQARILGANALKIYEHKYPNVLSTCHRIRAIALRFKDLAPYEKEISWHPDRLLQWKNFKGRIREASTALAETRCSIVVLPKVKAGWKIRVDPEVYTYFNAEFSWVRPEGKNNLVLQHEQLHFDIAELFARKLRKAYEGKIKDMRSWNLYGEKLYWELIKEYERFQDEYDRDIYADATRQPGWTAKVRAEMAALSRYAIN
;
A
#
# COMPACT_ATOMS: atom_id res chain seq x y z
N MET A 1 -54.44 -66.28 21.24
CA MET A 1 -54.94 -65.56 22.43
C MET A 1 -55.12 -64.11 21.99
N LEU A 2 -56.39 -63.78 21.67
CA LEU A 2 -57.09 -62.47 21.73
C LEU A 2 -56.50 -61.32 20.89
N SER A 3 -57.04 -60.85 19.75
CA SER A 3 -58.41 -60.53 19.27
C SER A 3 -59.00 -59.21 19.82
N PHE A 4 -59.36 -58.30 18.89
CA PHE A 4 -60.35 -57.19 18.96
C PHE A 4 -60.13 -56.12 20.06
N ASP A 5 -60.42 -54.82 19.89
CA ASP A 5 -61.62 -54.20 19.32
C ASP A 5 -61.36 -52.74 18.86
N ALA A 6 -62.31 -52.24 18.08
CA ALA A 6 -62.50 -50.85 17.70
C ALA A 6 -63.31 -50.07 18.76
N ASP A 7 -63.11 -48.75 18.85
CA ASP A 7 -64.14 -47.70 18.96
C ASP A 7 -63.46 -46.35 19.23
N ASN A 8 -63.50 -45.37 18.32
CA ASN A 8 -64.59 -44.42 18.00
C ASN A 8 -64.41 -43.08 18.77
N VAL A 9 -64.71 -41.99 18.07
CA VAL A 9 -65.21 -40.66 18.52
C VAL A 9 -64.50 -39.45 17.89
N SER A 10 -65.21 -38.92 16.88
CA SER A 10 -65.49 -37.52 16.54
C SER A 10 -64.36 -36.51 16.28
N GLY A 11 -64.25 -36.11 15.01
CA GLY A 11 -64.69 -34.78 14.58
C GLY A 11 -63.93 -33.55 15.07
N ARG A 12 -63.07 -33.00 14.22
CA ARG A 12 -63.03 -31.54 13.99
C ARG A 12 -62.47 -31.18 12.63
N LYS A 13 -63.16 -30.23 12.01
CA LYS A 13 -63.04 -29.79 10.62
C LYS A 13 -61.67 -29.14 10.35
N ASN A 14 -61.08 -29.54 9.24
CA ASN A 14 -60.00 -28.82 8.55
C ASN A 14 -60.37 -27.35 8.34
N THR A 15 -59.52 -26.45 8.85
CA THR A 15 -59.37 -25.11 8.27
C THR A 15 -57.89 -24.86 7.99
N MET A 16 -57.57 -24.96 6.71
CA MET A 16 -56.26 -24.75 6.12
C MET A 16 -55.86 -23.27 6.28
N LYS A 17 -55.03 -22.95 7.28
CA LYS A 17 -54.35 -21.65 7.33
C LYS A 17 -53.15 -21.69 6.39
N ARG A 18 -53.30 -21.14 5.19
CA ARG A 18 -52.19 -20.82 4.28
C ARG A 18 -51.29 -19.81 4.97
N VAL A 19 -50.15 -20.26 5.50
CA VAL A 19 -49.06 -19.38 5.89
C VAL A 19 -48.32 -18.99 4.61
N VAL A 20 -48.64 -17.80 4.09
CA VAL A 20 -47.86 -17.16 3.04
C VAL A 20 -46.55 -16.72 3.69
N TRP A 21 -45.48 -17.47 3.48
CA TRP A 21 -44.13 -16.98 3.73
C TRP A 21 -43.85 -15.90 2.68
N LEU A 22 -44.04 -14.64 3.06
CA LEU A 22 -43.41 -13.51 2.40
C LEU A 22 -41.90 -13.68 2.58
N PHE A 23 -41.26 -14.34 1.62
CA PHE A 23 -39.84 -14.15 1.39
C PHE A 23 -39.66 -12.67 1.07
N LEU A 24 -39.32 -11.88 2.10
CA LEU A 24 -38.65 -10.62 1.89
C LEU A 24 -37.38 -11.01 1.12
N MET A 25 -37.37 -10.77 -0.20
CA MET A 25 -36.13 -10.63 -0.95
C MET A 25 -35.38 -9.47 -0.31
N GLY A 26 -34.59 -9.78 0.72
CA GLY A 26 -33.62 -8.87 1.28
C GLY A 26 -32.67 -8.56 0.14
N SER A 27 -32.82 -7.38 -0.43
CA SER A 27 -31.91 -6.84 -1.42
C SER A 27 -30.51 -6.93 -0.83
N LEU A 28 -29.62 -7.70 -1.47
CA LEU A 28 -28.19 -7.62 -1.24
C LEU A 28 -27.72 -6.26 -1.79
N GLN A 29 -28.03 -5.19 -1.05
CA GLN A 29 -27.41 -3.90 -1.24
C GLN A 29 -25.94 -4.11 -0.82
N ALA A 30 -25.08 -4.31 -1.81
CA ALA A 30 -23.65 -4.22 -1.60
C ALA A 30 -23.37 -2.80 -1.07
N CYS A 31 -23.06 -2.65 0.21
CA CYS A 31 -22.68 -1.36 0.77
C CYS A 31 -21.37 -0.91 0.10
N ALA A 32 -21.48 -0.03 -0.89
CA ALA A 32 -20.36 0.75 -1.38
C ALA A 32 -19.87 1.67 -0.25
N PRO A 33 -18.55 1.93 -0.14
CA PRO A 33 -18.04 2.85 0.87
C PRO A 33 -18.69 4.23 0.67
N GLN A 34 -19.20 4.82 1.75
CA GLN A 34 -19.80 6.15 1.69
C GLN A 34 -18.67 7.19 1.73
N ILE A 35 -18.02 7.36 0.59
CA ILE A 35 -17.04 8.42 0.36
C ILE A 35 -17.79 9.62 -0.23
N SER A 36 -17.67 10.77 0.43
CA SER A 36 -18.15 12.04 -0.07
C SER A 36 -16.97 12.88 -0.51
N THR A 37 -17.06 13.44 -1.72
CA THR A 37 -16.07 14.39 -2.22
C THR A 37 -16.73 15.70 -2.61
N SER A 38 -16.04 16.80 -2.32
CA SER A 38 -16.35 18.10 -2.88
C SER A 38 -15.13 18.61 -3.62
N VAL A 39 -15.32 19.19 -4.80
CA VAL A 39 -14.22 19.60 -5.69
C VAL A 39 -14.41 21.06 -6.05
N ASN A 40 -13.39 21.87 -5.78
CA ASN A 40 -13.33 23.26 -6.21
C ASN A 40 -12.63 23.37 -7.58
N LYS A 41 -11.67 22.47 -7.84
CA LYS A 41 -10.84 22.47 -9.06
C LYS A 41 -10.38 21.05 -9.39
N LEU A 42 -10.39 20.69 -10.67
CA LEU A 42 -9.94 19.39 -11.14
C LEU A 42 -8.50 19.46 -11.66
N TYR A 43 -7.70 18.48 -11.27
CA TYR A 43 -6.36 18.23 -11.80
C TYR A 43 -6.34 16.85 -12.48
N PRO A 44 -5.38 16.58 -13.39
CA PRO A 44 -5.18 15.24 -13.90
C PRO A 44 -4.98 14.25 -12.74
N PRO A 45 -5.58 13.05 -12.80
CA PRO A 45 -5.37 12.04 -11.77
C PRO A 45 -3.88 11.70 -11.61
N LEU A 46 -3.50 11.36 -10.38
CA LEU A 46 -2.16 10.81 -10.09
C LEU A 46 -2.11 9.33 -10.46
N ALA A 47 -0.90 8.83 -10.73
CA ALA A 47 -0.71 7.39 -10.93
C ALA A 47 -1.12 6.62 -9.66
N GLU A 48 -1.58 5.38 -9.82
CA GLU A 48 -2.10 4.56 -8.71
C GLU A 48 -1.12 4.46 -7.52
N HIS A 49 0.17 4.54 -7.81
CA HIS A 49 1.25 4.39 -6.84
C HIS A 49 2.00 5.68 -6.53
N ASP A 50 1.54 6.82 -7.05
CA ASP A 50 2.08 8.12 -6.62
C ASP A 50 1.85 8.32 -5.13
N VAL A 51 2.86 8.86 -4.45
CA VAL A 51 2.79 9.15 -3.03
C VAL A 51 1.75 10.24 -2.78
N VAL A 52 0.81 9.97 -1.88
CA VAL A 52 -0.10 10.98 -1.34
C VAL A 52 0.25 11.14 0.14
N VAL A 53 0.83 12.28 0.48
CA VAL A 53 1.17 12.59 1.88
C VAL A 53 -0.12 12.81 2.67
N VAL A 54 -0.20 12.20 3.84
CA VAL A 54 -1.31 12.40 4.77
C VAL A 54 -0.76 13.09 6.00
N PHE A 55 -1.23 14.30 6.23
CA PHE A 55 -1.02 15.05 7.47
C PHE A 55 -2.13 14.66 8.44
N ASP A 56 -1.77 14.02 9.55
CA ASP A 56 -2.71 13.68 10.62
C ASP A 56 -3.22 14.96 11.31
N GLU A 57 -4.25 14.87 12.17
CA GLU A 57 -4.94 16.02 12.78
C GLU A 57 -4.00 17.04 13.43
N ASN A 58 -2.96 16.56 14.09
CA ASN A 58 -1.98 17.38 14.81
C ASN A 58 -0.73 17.73 13.98
N GLU A 59 -0.60 17.19 12.77
CA GLU A 59 0.56 17.43 11.91
C GLU A 59 0.37 18.73 11.12
N SER A 60 1.31 19.67 11.26
CA SER A 60 1.27 20.95 10.55
C SER A 60 1.93 20.84 9.17
N TYR A 61 1.52 21.74 8.28
CA TYR A 61 2.15 21.96 6.98
C TYR A 61 2.10 23.47 6.67
N ASP A 62 2.93 23.92 5.74
CA ASP A 62 2.87 25.31 5.29
C ASP A 62 1.69 25.47 4.32
N SER A 63 0.60 26.05 4.82
CA SER A 63 -0.61 26.27 4.03
C SER A 63 -0.41 27.21 2.83
N THR A 64 0.65 28.02 2.81
CA THR A 64 0.96 28.91 1.68
C THR A 64 1.54 28.17 0.47
N LEU A 65 2.05 26.96 0.68
CA LEU A 65 2.65 26.13 -0.37
C LEU A 65 1.65 25.16 -1.02
N ALA A 66 0.40 25.16 -0.56
CA ALA A 66 -0.62 24.20 -0.98
C ALA A 66 -1.88 24.92 -1.52
N GLU A 67 -2.40 24.41 -2.63
CA GLU A 67 -3.73 24.78 -3.10
C GLU A 67 -4.78 23.80 -2.57
N ARG A 68 -5.91 24.32 -2.07
CA ARG A 68 -7.06 23.49 -1.67
C ARG A 68 -7.86 23.06 -2.91
N ILE A 69 -7.78 21.77 -3.24
CA ILE A 69 -8.53 21.15 -4.33
C ILE A 69 -9.99 20.91 -3.92
N GLY A 70 -10.22 20.51 -2.67
CA GLY A 70 -11.54 20.04 -2.24
C GLY A 70 -11.52 19.34 -0.89
N GLU A 71 -12.52 18.50 -0.64
CA GLU A 71 -12.59 17.63 0.53
C GLU A 71 -12.81 16.17 0.14
N VAL A 72 -12.24 15.28 0.95
CA VAL A 72 -12.41 13.84 0.88
C VAL A 72 -12.85 13.36 2.26
N ASN A 73 -14.07 12.86 2.34
CA ASN A 73 -14.69 12.44 3.58
C ASN A 73 -15.03 10.95 3.49
N VAL A 74 -14.49 10.15 4.41
CA VAL A 74 -14.80 8.72 4.52
C VAL A 74 -15.73 8.55 5.70
N LEU A 75 -17.02 8.34 5.40
CA LEU A 75 -18.09 8.36 6.40
C LEU A 75 -18.46 6.97 6.91
N GLU A 76 -18.22 5.92 6.11
CA GLU A 76 -18.36 4.52 6.50
C GLU A 76 -17.31 3.68 5.76
N GLY A 77 -16.89 2.56 6.35
CA GLY A 77 -16.00 1.61 5.68
C GLY A 77 -16.73 0.86 4.55
N SER A 78 -15.98 0.38 3.56
CA SER A 78 -16.55 -0.54 2.57
C SER A 78 -16.68 -1.93 3.19
N LEU A 79 -17.70 -2.72 2.81
CA LEU A 79 -17.69 -4.16 3.14
C LEU A 79 -16.49 -4.92 2.52
N SER A 80 -15.85 -4.33 1.50
CA SER A 80 -14.77 -4.96 0.73
C SER A 80 -13.34 -4.54 1.13
N LEU A 81 -13.20 -3.46 1.90
CA LEU A 81 -11.92 -2.89 2.36
C LEU A 81 -12.05 -2.68 3.86
N GLY A 82 -11.07 -3.10 4.66
CA GLY A 82 -11.18 -3.14 6.12
C GLY A 82 -11.58 -1.81 6.76
N CYS A 83 -11.94 -1.87 8.05
CA CYS A 83 -12.43 -0.71 8.80
C CYS A 83 -11.38 -0.07 9.72
N SER A 84 -10.11 -0.43 9.54
CA SER A 84 -9.00 0.14 10.31
C SER A 84 -8.72 1.59 9.90
N PHE A 85 -7.98 2.31 10.72
CA PHE A 85 -7.56 3.67 10.38
C PHE A 85 -6.71 3.71 9.09
N ASP A 86 -5.87 2.70 8.87
CA ASP A 86 -5.03 2.64 7.66
C ASP A 86 -5.84 2.36 6.41
N ASP A 87 -6.86 1.49 6.49
CA ASP A 87 -7.78 1.25 5.38
C ASP A 87 -8.51 2.53 4.98
N VAL A 88 -8.99 3.28 5.98
CA VAL A 88 -9.70 4.55 5.79
C VAL A 88 -8.78 5.63 5.19
N LYS A 89 -7.53 5.73 5.67
CA LYS A 89 -6.52 6.60 5.04
C LYS A 89 -6.23 6.18 3.60
N ASN A 90 -6.15 4.89 3.30
CA ASN A 90 -5.91 4.38 1.94
C ASN A 90 -7.08 4.68 0.99
N LEU A 91 -8.32 4.53 1.45
CA LEU A 91 -9.50 4.97 0.72
C LEU A 91 -9.43 6.45 0.37
N ALA A 92 -9.12 7.29 1.36
CA ALA A 92 -8.98 8.73 1.13
C ALA A 92 -7.83 9.07 0.17
N ARG A 93 -6.68 8.40 0.29
CA ARG A 93 -5.54 8.56 -0.66
C ARG A 93 -5.95 8.22 -2.09
N ASN A 94 -6.64 7.11 -2.31
CA ASN A 94 -7.11 6.72 -3.64
C ASN A 94 -8.05 7.77 -4.22
N GLN A 95 -8.95 8.30 -3.41
CA GLN A 95 -9.82 9.38 -3.83
C GLN A 95 -9.05 10.68 -4.12
N ALA A 96 -8.03 11.01 -3.31
CA ALA A 96 -7.15 12.15 -3.56
C ALA A 96 -6.42 12.02 -4.91
N ARG A 97 -5.91 10.83 -5.25
CA ARG A 97 -5.29 10.56 -6.55
C ARG A 97 -6.24 10.82 -7.71
N ILE A 98 -7.49 10.35 -7.62
CA ILE A 98 -8.52 10.59 -8.64
C ILE A 98 -8.76 12.09 -8.84
N LEU A 99 -8.69 12.88 -7.76
CA LEU A 99 -8.84 14.34 -7.80
C LEU A 99 -7.56 15.09 -8.25
N GLY A 100 -6.45 14.38 -8.43
CA GLY A 100 -5.13 14.96 -8.70
C GLY A 100 -4.46 15.60 -7.47
N ALA A 101 -5.00 15.38 -6.27
CA ALA A 101 -4.43 15.84 -5.02
C ALA A 101 -3.26 14.95 -4.58
N ASN A 102 -2.12 15.57 -4.25
CA ASN A 102 -0.92 14.87 -3.78
C ASN A 102 -0.74 14.95 -2.27
N ALA A 103 -1.67 15.59 -1.55
CA ALA A 103 -1.72 15.52 -0.10
C ALA A 103 -3.15 15.58 0.46
N LEU A 104 -3.30 15.10 1.68
CA LEU A 104 -4.50 15.18 2.49
C LEU A 104 -4.16 15.77 3.86
N LYS A 105 -4.97 16.73 4.33
CA LYS A 105 -4.95 17.15 5.73
C LYS A 105 -6.19 16.62 6.44
N ILE A 106 -6.02 15.67 7.34
CA ILE A 106 -7.10 15.21 8.23
C ILE A 106 -7.36 16.31 9.26
N TYR A 107 -8.61 16.68 9.44
CA TYR A 107 -9.03 17.68 10.45
C TYR A 107 -10.12 17.14 11.39
N GLU A 108 -10.66 15.96 11.11
CA GLU A 108 -11.56 15.24 12.01
C GLU A 108 -11.31 13.74 11.83
N HIS A 109 -10.97 13.04 12.92
CA HIS A 109 -10.95 11.58 13.00
C HIS A 109 -11.93 11.12 14.10
N LYS A 110 -12.94 10.34 13.72
CA LYS A 110 -13.83 9.64 14.65
C LYS A 110 -13.45 8.19 14.78
N TYR A 111 -13.18 7.76 16.01
CA TYR A 111 -12.98 6.36 16.35
C TYR A 111 -14.28 5.55 16.23
N PRO A 112 -14.15 4.21 16.06
CA PRO A 112 -15.28 3.30 16.16
C PRO A 112 -16.07 3.51 17.46
N ASN A 113 -17.39 3.42 17.37
CA ASN A 113 -18.30 3.58 18.50
C ASN A 113 -19.55 2.70 18.32
N VAL A 114 -20.51 2.83 19.23
CA VAL A 114 -21.74 2.01 19.21
C VAL A 114 -22.58 2.15 17.93
N LEU A 115 -22.39 3.23 17.16
CA LEU A 115 -23.14 3.48 15.92
C LEU A 115 -22.40 3.00 14.66
N SER A 116 -21.07 2.96 14.69
CA SER A 116 -20.25 2.44 13.58
C SER A 116 -18.98 1.80 14.09
N THR A 117 -18.70 0.61 13.58
CA THR A 117 -17.49 -0.15 13.90
C THR A 117 -16.26 0.32 13.11
N CYS A 118 -16.41 1.31 12.23
CA CYS A 118 -15.34 1.79 11.36
C CYS A 118 -14.79 3.14 11.80
N HIS A 119 -13.49 3.35 11.56
CA HIS A 119 -12.89 4.67 11.64
C HIS A 119 -13.54 5.58 10.58
N ARG A 120 -13.69 6.87 10.88
CA ARG A 120 -14.23 7.86 9.95
C ARG A 120 -13.36 9.09 9.95
N ILE A 121 -13.09 9.64 8.76
CA ILE A 121 -12.23 10.82 8.63
C ILE A 121 -12.86 11.87 7.72
N ARG A 122 -12.57 13.12 8.04
CA ARG A 122 -12.72 14.25 7.12
C ARG A 122 -11.36 14.86 6.81
N ALA A 123 -11.10 15.06 5.53
CA ALA A 123 -9.82 15.56 5.07
C ALA A 123 -9.97 16.61 3.97
N ILE A 124 -9.06 17.58 3.99
CA ILE A 124 -8.89 18.56 2.90
C ILE A 124 -7.95 17.95 1.88
N ALA A 125 -8.36 17.92 0.61
CA ALA A 125 -7.51 17.53 -0.52
C ALA A 125 -6.67 18.73 -0.96
N LEU A 126 -5.35 18.51 -1.03
CA LEU A 126 -4.35 19.55 -1.27
C LEU A 126 -3.47 19.23 -2.48
N ARG A 127 -3.02 20.29 -3.17
CA ARG A 127 -1.99 20.22 -4.21
C ARG A 127 -0.78 21.05 -3.81
N PHE A 128 0.35 20.38 -3.58
CA PHE A 128 1.65 21.02 -3.46
C PHE A 128 2.34 21.04 -4.82
N LYS A 129 3.04 22.14 -5.12
CA LYS A 129 3.95 22.18 -6.28
C LYS A 129 5.23 21.37 -6.02
N ASP A 130 5.78 21.44 -4.82
CA ASP A 130 6.89 20.60 -4.34
C ASP A 130 6.46 19.90 -3.05
N LEU A 131 6.15 18.62 -3.15
CA LEU A 131 5.75 17.79 -2.00
C LEU A 131 6.96 17.20 -1.26
N ALA A 132 8.15 17.26 -1.85
CA ALA A 132 9.33 16.58 -1.34
C ALA A 132 9.66 16.86 0.13
N PRO A 133 9.45 18.07 0.69
CA PRO A 133 9.67 18.32 2.12
C PRO A 133 8.80 17.48 3.05
N TYR A 134 7.63 17.01 2.59
CA TYR A 134 6.64 16.32 3.42
C TYR A 134 6.55 14.81 3.15
N GLU A 135 7.19 14.31 2.10
CA GLU A 135 7.19 12.88 1.80
C GLU A 135 7.98 12.06 2.83
N LYS A 136 7.30 11.10 3.46
CA LYS A 136 7.91 10.17 4.43
C LYS A 136 8.55 8.98 3.72
N GLU A 137 7.99 8.62 2.57
CA GLU A 137 8.45 7.54 1.70
C GLU A 137 8.38 7.99 0.24
N ILE A 138 9.21 7.38 -0.60
CA ILE A 138 9.24 7.60 -2.05
C ILE A 138 9.15 6.25 -2.73
N SER A 139 8.13 6.03 -3.57
CA SER A 139 8.05 4.84 -4.42
C SER A 139 9.14 4.88 -5.49
N TRP A 140 9.74 3.74 -5.79
CA TRP A 140 10.73 3.65 -6.86
C TRP A 140 10.09 3.95 -8.21
N HIS A 141 10.74 4.80 -9.00
CA HIS A 141 10.32 5.12 -10.36
C HIS A 141 11.55 5.49 -11.20
N PRO A 142 11.66 5.04 -12.46
CA PRO A 142 12.86 5.24 -13.28
C PRO A 142 13.17 6.73 -13.52
N ASP A 143 12.13 7.57 -13.61
CA ASP A 143 12.28 9.01 -13.85
C ASP A 143 12.34 9.84 -12.55
N ARG A 144 12.33 9.20 -11.39
CA ARG A 144 12.32 9.89 -10.09
C ARG A 144 13.56 9.52 -9.28
N LEU A 145 14.62 10.30 -9.50
CA LEU A 145 15.88 10.14 -8.78
C LEU A 145 15.81 10.72 -7.36
N LEU A 146 16.56 10.10 -6.44
CA LEU A 146 16.79 10.60 -5.09
C LEU A 146 17.56 11.92 -5.15
N GLN A 147 17.22 12.80 -4.20
CA GLN A 147 17.86 14.08 -4.00
C GLN A 147 18.18 14.24 -2.52
N TRP A 148 19.17 15.07 -2.18
CA TRP A 148 19.55 15.27 -0.77
C TRP A 148 18.42 15.79 0.13
N LYS A 149 17.42 16.48 -0.43
CA LYS A 149 16.21 16.89 0.32
C LYS A 149 15.32 15.70 0.76
N ASN A 150 15.53 14.51 0.21
CA ASN A 150 14.81 13.30 0.60
C ASN A 150 15.42 12.61 1.82
N PHE A 151 16.66 12.92 2.20
CA PHE A 151 17.33 12.31 3.36
C PHE A 151 17.05 13.13 4.62
N LYS A 152 15.99 12.76 5.34
CA LYS A 152 15.44 13.52 6.48
C LYS A 152 15.71 12.86 7.82
N GLY A 153 16.26 11.65 7.81
CA GLY A 153 16.57 10.91 9.00
C GLY A 153 17.67 11.55 9.84
N ARG A 154 17.66 11.20 11.13
CA ARG A 154 18.71 11.64 12.05
C ARG A 154 20.01 10.90 11.74
N ILE A 155 21.10 11.65 11.70
CA ILE A 155 22.45 11.08 11.56
C ILE A 155 22.68 10.11 12.72
N ARG A 156 23.17 8.90 12.38
CA ARG A 156 23.50 7.88 13.36
C ARG A 156 24.96 8.04 13.75
N GLU A 157 25.22 8.71 14.87
CA GLU A 157 26.60 9.08 15.25
C GLU A 157 27.55 7.89 15.44
N ALA A 158 27.03 6.71 15.75
CA ALA A 158 27.82 5.48 15.83
C ALA A 158 28.27 4.94 14.47
N SER A 159 27.71 5.41 13.35
CA SER A 159 28.07 4.98 11.99
C SER A 159 29.20 5.85 11.42
N THR A 160 30.17 5.20 10.79
CA THR A 160 31.25 5.85 10.02
C THR A 160 30.82 6.20 8.58
N ALA A 161 29.62 5.81 8.16
CA ALA A 161 29.12 6.10 6.82
C ALA A 161 28.84 7.60 6.61
N LEU A 162 28.97 8.05 5.37
CA LEU A 162 28.63 9.42 4.95
C LEU A 162 27.13 9.62 4.76
N ALA A 163 26.43 8.55 4.40
CA ALA A 163 24.99 8.51 4.24
C ALA A 163 24.49 7.07 4.51
N GLU A 164 23.18 6.92 4.67
CA GLU A 164 22.52 5.62 4.74
C GLU A 164 21.17 5.73 4.02
N THR A 165 20.94 4.83 3.07
CA THR A 165 19.65 4.66 2.39
C THR A 165 18.90 3.48 2.98
N ARG A 166 17.66 3.73 3.44
CA ARG A 166 16.76 2.69 3.92
C ARG A 166 15.66 2.42 2.92
N CYS A 167 15.75 1.28 2.25
CA CYS A 167 14.72 0.81 1.33
C CYS A 167 13.87 -0.30 1.95
N SER A 168 12.61 -0.40 1.50
CA SER A 168 11.69 -1.46 1.86
C SER A 168 11.12 -2.11 0.61
N ILE A 169 11.13 -3.45 0.58
CA ILE A 169 10.40 -4.25 -0.41
C ILE A 169 9.12 -4.72 0.28
N VAL A 170 7.97 -4.23 -0.16
CA VAL A 170 6.68 -4.48 0.48
C VAL A 170 5.83 -5.38 -0.40
N VAL A 171 5.27 -6.45 0.18
CA VAL A 171 4.35 -7.34 -0.53
C VAL A 171 2.93 -7.15 0.00
N LEU A 172 2.00 -6.83 -0.91
CA LEU A 172 0.58 -6.75 -0.62
C LEU A 172 -0.15 -7.92 -1.29
N PRO A 173 -0.67 -8.91 -0.53
CA PRO A 173 -1.46 -9.99 -1.12
C PRO A 173 -2.81 -9.44 -1.57
N LYS A 174 -3.02 -9.21 -2.88
CA LYS A 174 -4.34 -8.85 -3.40
C LYS A 174 -5.19 -10.09 -3.56
N VAL A 175 -6.25 -10.18 -2.76
CA VAL A 175 -7.24 -11.25 -2.88
C VAL A 175 -8.33 -10.80 -3.84
N LYS A 176 -8.48 -11.54 -4.95
CA LYS A 176 -9.55 -11.34 -5.93
C LYS A 176 -10.64 -12.37 -5.67
N ALA A 177 -11.79 -11.90 -5.18
CA ALA A 177 -12.97 -12.73 -4.94
C ALA A 177 -13.73 -12.99 -6.26
N GLY A 178 -14.19 -14.22 -6.43
CA GLY A 178 -14.96 -14.68 -7.61
C GLY A 178 -15.36 -16.14 -7.41
N TRP A 179 -15.74 -16.85 -8.49
CA TRP A 179 -16.05 -18.30 -8.42
C TRP A 179 -14.92 -19.14 -7.80
N LYS A 180 -13.68 -18.67 -7.93
CA LYS A 180 -12.52 -19.15 -7.16
C LYS A 180 -11.79 -17.94 -6.58
N ILE A 181 -11.41 -18.03 -5.31
CA ILE A 181 -10.53 -17.06 -4.66
C ILE A 181 -9.17 -17.14 -5.33
N ARG A 182 -8.67 -16.00 -5.82
CA ARG A 182 -7.31 -15.88 -6.33
C ARG A 182 -6.49 -14.92 -5.49
N VAL A 183 -5.20 -15.19 -5.38
CA VAL A 183 -4.22 -14.29 -4.76
C VAL A 183 -3.25 -13.84 -5.84
N ASP A 184 -3.08 -12.52 -5.93
CA ASP A 184 -2.20 -11.85 -6.90
C ASP A 184 -1.32 -10.87 -6.12
N PRO A 185 -0.15 -11.31 -5.62
CA PRO A 185 0.69 -10.45 -4.79
C PRO A 185 1.27 -9.30 -5.59
N GLU A 186 1.10 -8.10 -5.08
CA GLU A 186 1.79 -6.92 -5.59
C GLU A 186 3.04 -6.66 -4.76
N VAL A 187 4.13 -6.29 -5.41
CA VAL A 187 5.42 -6.02 -4.76
C VAL A 187 5.85 -4.61 -5.10
N TYR A 188 6.20 -3.84 -4.07
CA TYR A 188 6.55 -2.43 -4.15
C TYR A 188 7.92 -2.18 -3.54
N THR A 189 8.57 -1.11 -3.99
CA THR A 189 9.86 -0.67 -3.48
C THR A 189 9.74 0.77 -3.01
N TYR A 190 10.09 1.03 -1.75
CA TYR A 190 10.02 2.36 -1.16
C TYR A 190 11.37 2.78 -0.56
N PHE A 191 11.75 4.02 -0.79
CA PHE A 191 12.82 4.71 -0.06
C PHE A 191 12.21 5.41 1.15
N ASN A 192 12.73 5.14 2.36
CA ASN A 192 12.23 5.71 3.61
C ASN A 192 12.98 6.99 3.95
N ALA A 193 12.37 8.15 3.67
CA ALA A 193 13.00 9.45 3.86
C ALA A 193 13.36 9.75 5.32
N GLU A 194 12.50 9.36 6.26
CA GLU A 194 12.68 9.62 7.70
C GLU A 194 13.73 8.72 8.37
N PHE A 195 14.10 7.62 7.71
CA PHE A 195 15.14 6.70 8.20
C PHE A 195 16.43 6.75 7.40
N SER A 196 16.43 7.48 6.29
CA SER A 196 17.61 7.70 5.45
C SER A 196 18.25 9.04 5.78
N TRP A 197 19.56 9.08 5.97
CA TRP A 197 20.29 10.25 6.47
C TRP A 197 21.57 10.49 5.68
N VAL A 198 22.09 11.71 5.74
CA VAL A 198 23.36 12.10 5.10
C VAL A 198 24.08 13.12 5.97
N ARG A 199 25.39 12.93 6.17
CA ARG A 199 26.26 13.92 6.82
C ARG A 199 26.56 15.08 5.87
N PRO A 200 26.80 16.30 6.37
CA PRO A 200 27.12 17.46 5.53
C PRO A 200 28.25 17.19 4.51
N GLU A 201 29.33 16.53 4.94
CA GLU A 201 30.47 16.13 4.12
C GLU A 201 30.15 15.07 3.06
N GLY A 202 29.07 14.31 3.24
CA GLY A 202 28.57 13.30 2.30
C GLY A 202 27.74 13.87 1.15
N LYS A 203 27.38 15.15 1.18
CA LYS A 203 26.49 15.77 0.19
C LYS A 203 27.20 16.08 -1.14
N ASN A 204 27.56 15.05 -1.88
CA ASN A 204 28.19 15.14 -3.20
C ASN A 204 27.61 14.12 -4.20
N ASN A 205 27.87 14.31 -5.49
CA ASN A 205 27.24 13.48 -6.53
C ASN A 205 27.65 12.00 -6.47
N LEU A 206 28.87 11.68 -6.03
CA LEU A 206 29.35 10.31 -5.96
C LEU A 206 28.57 9.51 -4.91
N VAL A 207 28.41 10.09 -3.71
CA VAL A 207 27.63 9.47 -2.62
C VAL A 207 26.15 9.41 -3.00
N LEU A 208 25.57 10.45 -3.63
CA LEU A 208 24.16 10.39 -4.03
C LEU A 208 23.90 9.27 -5.04
N GLN A 209 24.83 9.05 -5.98
CA GLN A 209 24.73 7.94 -6.93
C GLN A 209 24.90 6.58 -6.27
N HIS A 210 25.71 6.48 -5.22
CA HIS A 210 25.86 5.28 -4.40
C HIS A 210 24.53 4.95 -3.70
N GLU A 211 23.95 5.94 -3.02
CA GLU A 211 22.65 5.82 -2.35
C GLU A 211 21.49 5.52 -3.33
N GLN A 212 21.50 6.13 -4.52
CA GLN A 212 20.53 5.81 -5.58
C GLN A 212 20.66 4.35 -6.02
N LEU A 213 21.88 3.80 -6.09
CA LEU A 213 22.06 2.42 -6.53
C LEU A 213 21.50 1.43 -5.51
N HIS A 214 21.59 1.71 -4.21
CA HIS A 214 20.89 0.92 -3.18
C HIS A 214 19.38 0.86 -3.44
N PHE A 215 18.77 1.98 -3.81
CA PHE A 215 17.35 2.02 -4.16
C PHE A 215 17.03 1.24 -5.45
N ASP A 216 17.89 1.32 -6.45
CA ASP A 216 17.76 0.53 -7.69
C ASP A 216 17.96 -0.97 -7.45
N ILE A 217 18.85 -1.36 -6.51
CA ILE A 217 19.04 -2.75 -6.08
C ILE A 217 17.77 -3.26 -5.42
N ALA A 218 17.13 -2.47 -4.54
CA ALA A 218 15.86 -2.86 -3.93
C ALA A 218 14.78 -3.14 -4.99
N GLU A 219 14.68 -2.30 -6.03
CA GLU A 219 13.76 -2.56 -7.15
C GLU A 219 14.17 -3.80 -7.96
N LEU A 220 15.46 -4.00 -8.25
CA LEU A 220 15.93 -5.22 -8.92
C LEU A 220 15.43 -6.47 -8.18
N PHE A 221 15.53 -6.48 -6.86
CA PHE A 221 15.06 -7.59 -6.03
C PHE A 221 13.53 -7.67 -5.97
N ALA A 222 12.81 -6.55 -5.96
CA ALA A 222 11.36 -6.55 -6.12
C ALA A 222 10.94 -7.20 -7.47
N ARG A 223 11.63 -6.90 -8.57
CA ARG A 223 11.39 -7.57 -9.88
C ARG A 223 11.65 -9.07 -9.83
N LYS A 224 12.73 -9.49 -9.17
CA LYS A 224 13.03 -10.92 -8.93
C LYS A 224 11.90 -11.59 -8.12
N LEU A 225 11.33 -10.90 -7.14
CA LEU A 225 10.23 -11.43 -6.33
C LEU A 225 8.92 -11.53 -7.11
N ARG A 226 8.56 -10.49 -7.89
CA ARG A 226 7.40 -10.53 -8.80
C ARG A 226 7.50 -11.72 -9.76
N LYS A 227 8.69 -11.95 -10.35
CA LYS A 227 8.97 -13.14 -11.17
C LYS A 227 8.84 -14.45 -10.39
N ALA A 228 9.31 -14.50 -9.14
CA ALA A 228 9.24 -15.71 -8.33
C ALA A 228 7.80 -16.07 -7.93
N TYR A 229 6.95 -15.07 -7.71
CA TYR A 229 5.53 -15.27 -7.41
C TYR A 229 4.71 -15.66 -8.61
N GLU A 230 5.06 -15.16 -9.80
CA GLU A 230 4.32 -15.46 -11.01
C GLU A 230 4.16 -16.97 -11.23
N GLY A 231 2.91 -17.40 -11.38
CA GLY A 231 2.58 -18.80 -11.63
C GLY A 231 2.77 -19.74 -10.42
N LYS A 232 3.43 -19.30 -9.35
CA LYS A 232 3.56 -20.04 -8.08
C LYS A 232 2.48 -19.68 -7.08
N ILE A 233 2.15 -18.40 -6.97
CA ILE A 233 1.10 -17.90 -6.09
C ILE A 233 -0.16 -17.69 -6.92
N LYS A 234 -1.24 -18.41 -6.58
CA LYS A 234 -2.52 -18.34 -7.29
C LYS A 234 -3.71 -18.23 -6.36
N ASP A 235 -3.57 -18.71 -5.14
CA ASP A 235 -4.64 -18.84 -4.14
C ASP A 235 -4.04 -18.79 -2.73
N MET A 236 -4.91 -18.80 -1.71
CA MET A 236 -4.43 -18.74 -0.31
C MET A 236 -3.61 -19.97 0.10
N ARG A 237 -3.80 -21.13 -0.53
CA ARG A 237 -3.02 -22.32 -0.22
C ARG A 237 -1.57 -22.13 -0.66
N SER A 238 -1.36 -21.73 -1.90
CA SER A 238 -0.02 -21.44 -2.44
C SER A 238 0.64 -20.26 -1.73
N TRP A 239 -0.13 -19.23 -1.35
CA TRP A 239 0.36 -18.14 -0.50
C TRP A 239 0.90 -18.65 0.84
N ASN A 240 0.11 -19.42 1.58
CA ASN A 240 0.52 -19.94 2.89
C ASN A 240 1.69 -20.93 2.82
N LEU A 241 1.85 -21.63 1.68
CA LEU A 241 2.96 -22.58 1.49
C LEU A 241 4.27 -21.93 1.04
N TYR A 242 4.19 -20.90 0.18
CA TYR A 242 5.36 -20.40 -0.54
C TYR A 242 5.57 -18.89 -0.43
N GLY A 243 4.53 -18.10 -0.16
CA GLY A 243 4.56 -16.63 -0.24
C GLY A 243 5.63 -16.01 0.66
N GLU A 244 5.54 -16.29 1.95
CA GLU A 244 6.49 -15.79 2.96
C GLU A 244 7.89 -16.39 2.79
N LYS A 245 7.97 -17.69 2.47
CA LYS A 245 9.26 -18.36 2.25
C LYS A 245 10.05 -17.71 1.11
N LEU A 246 9.41 -17.52 -0.05
CA LEU A 246 10.05 -16.90 -1.22
C LEU A 246 10.47 -15.45 -0.93
N TYR A 247 9.67 -14.72 -0.15
CA TYR A 247 10.02 -13.38 0.29
C TYR A 247 11.32 -13.39 1.11
N TRP A 248 11.39 -14.19 2.18
CA TRP A 248 12.57 -14.20 3.06
C TRP A 248 13.83 -14.75 2.40
N GLU A 249 13.70 -15.75 1.53
CA GLU A 249 14.83 -16.25 0.72
C GLU A 249 15.42 -15.12 -0.12
N LEU A 250 14.55 -14.32 -0.75
CA LEU A 250 14.95 -13.21 -1.61
C LEU A 250 15.48 -12.01 -0.82
N ILE A 251 14.91 -11.68 0.33
CA ILE A 251 15.43 -10.63 1.22
C ILE A 251 16.85 -10.98 1.69
N LYS A 252 17.13 -12.24 2.01
CA LYS A 252 18.48 -12.67 2.36
C LYS A 252 19.47 -12.57 1.19
N GLU A 253 19.01 -12.76 -0.05
CA GLU A 253 19.84 -12.50 -1.24
C GLU A 253 20.05 -11.00 -1.47
N TYR A 254 19.03 -10.19 -1.26
CA TYR A 254 19.09 -8.73 -1.35
C TYR A 254 20.10 -8.13 -0.36
N GLU A 255 20.04 -8.52 0.91
CA GLU A 255 20.98 -8.07 1.94
C GLU A 255 22.42 -8.42 1.57
N ARG A 256 22.66 -9.68 1.15
CA ARG A 256 23.99 -10.11 0.69
C ARG A 256 24.50 -9.32 -0.51
N PHE A 257 23.61 -8.96 -1.44
CA PHE A 257 23.96 -8.19 -2.62
C PHE A 257 24.29 -6.74 -2.29
N GLN A 258 23.56 -6.11 -1.36
CA GLN A 258 23.89 -4.78 -0.85
C GLN A 258 25.23 -4.80 -0.10
N ASP A 259 25.47 -5.78 0.76
CA ASP A 259 26.74 -5.92 1.49
C ASP A 259 27.93 -6.14 0.54
N GLU A 260 27.73 -6.92 -0.53
CA GLU A 260 28.74 -7.12 -1.57
C GLU A 260 29.04 -5.82 -2.32
N TYR A 261 28.00 -5.08 -2.70
CA TYR A 261 28.13 -3.79 -3.34
C TYR A 261 28.90 -2.79 -2.45
N ASP A 262 28.48 -2.62 -1.20
CA ASP A 262 29.13 -1.72 -0.24
C ASP A 262 30.60 -2.09 -0.03
N ARG A 263 30.89 -3.37 0.21
CA ARG A 263 32.26 -3.85 0.39
C ARG A 263 33.14 -3.52 -0.81
N ASP A 264 32.64 -3.72 -2.02
CA ASP A 264 33.39 -3.45 -3.26
C ASP A 264 33.65 -1.95 -3.46
N ILE A 265 32.67 -1.10 -3.18
CA ILE A 265 32.80 0.36 -3.34
C ILE A 265 33.67 0.97 -2.25
N TYR A 266 33.56 0.50 -1.01
CA TYR A 266 34.45 0.93 0.06
C TYR A 266 35.90 0.51 -0.16
N ALA A 267 36.13 -0.62 -0.83
CA ALA A 267 37.47 -1.02 -1.25
C ALA A 267 37.99 -0.18 -2.43
N ASP A 268 37.13 0.14 -3.40
CA ASP A 268 37.49 0.88 -4.62
C ASP A 268 36.27 1.54 -5.26
N ALA A 269 36.13 2.84 -5.00
CA ALA A 269 35.00 3.63 -5.52
C ALA A 269 34.94 3.70 -7.06
N THR A 270 36.04 3.40 -7.77
CA THR A 270 36.05 3.40 -9.24
C THR A 270 35.23 2.26 -9.84
N ARG A 271 34.81 1.27 -9.02
CA ARG A 271 33.96 0.14 -9.43
C ARG A 271 32.48 0.49 -9.52
N GLN A 272 32.06 1.63 -8.99
CA GLN A 272 30.65 2.04 -8.95
C GLN A 272 29.98 2.05 -10.32
N PRO A 273 30.57 2.59 -11.41
CA PRO A 273 29.96 2.53 -12.74
C PRO A 273 29.72 1.11 -13.24
N GLY A 274 30.60 0.17 -12.90
CA GLY A 274 30.45 -1.25 -13.24
C GLY A 274 29.26 -1.89 -12.53
N TRP A 275 29.09 -1.61 -11.23
CA TRP A 275 27.93 -2.02 -10.46
C TRP A 275 26.63 -1.40 -10.99
N THR A 276 26.64 -0.10 -11.31
CA THR A 276 25.49 0.57 -11.93
C THR A 276 25.10 -0.09 -13.25
N ALA A 277 26.08 -0.40 -14.12
CA ALA A 277 25.82 -1.10 -15.38
C ALA A 277 25.24 -2.50 -15.16
N LYS A 278 25.78 -3.27 -14.21
CA LYS A 278 25.29 -4.61 -13.83
C LYS A 278 23.83 -4.56 -13.39
N VAL A 279 23.51 -3.71 -12.41
CA VAL A 279 22.14 -3.58 -11.87
C VAL A 279 21.16 -3.15 -12.96
N ARG A 280 21.52 -2.17 -13.80
CA ARG A 280 20.69 -1.74 -14.94
C ARG A 280 20.44 -2.85 -15.94
N ALA A 281 21.46 -3.63 -16.29
CA ALA A 281 21.33 -4.76 -17.20
C ALA A 281 20.40 -5.85 -16.63
N GLU A 282 20.55 -6.19 -15.35
CA GLU A 282 19.67 -7.16 -14.68
C GLU A 282 18.22 -6.65 -14.59
N MET A 283 18.01 -5.37 -14.28
CA MET A 283 16.68 -4.76 -14.28
C MET A 283 16.05 -4.76 -15.67
N ALA A 284 16.82 -4.46 -16.72
CA ALA A 284 16.35 -4.47 -18.11
C ALA A 284 15.95 -5.88 -18.56
N ALA A 285 16.70 -6.91 -18.17
CA ALA A 285 16.34 -8.32 -18.40
C ALA A 285 15.05 -8.74 -17.68
N LEU A 286 14.64 -7.98 -16.65
CA LEU A 286 13.42 -8.17 -15.87
C LEU A 286 12.36 -7.08 -16.15
N SER A 287 12.42 -6.38 -17.28
CA SER A 287 11.51 -5.27 -17.63
C SER A 287 10.03 -5.64 -17.57
N ARG A 288 9.67 -6.89 -17.90
CA ARG A 288 8.30 -7.43 -17.79
C ARG A 288 7.75 -7.40 -16.36
N TYR A 289 8.62 -7.36 -15.36
CA TYR A 289 8.25 -7.33 -13.95
C TYR A 289 8.53 -5.95 -13.32
N ALA A 290 8.78 -4.92 -14.12
CA ALA A 290 8.81 -3.55 -13.61
C ALA A 290 7.44 -3.19 -13.01
N ILE A 291 7.43 -2.29 -12.02
CA ILE A 291 6.20 -1.69 -11.54
C ILE A 291 5.58 -0.85 -12.67
N ASN A 292 4.28 -1.01 -12.91
CA ASN A 292 3.52 -0.24 -13.91
C ASN A 292 2.99 1.04 -13.31
#